data_AF-A0A7S0TXD7-F1
#
_entry.id   AF-A0A7S0TXD7-F1
#
_cell.length_a   1.000
_cell.length_b   1.000
_cell.length_c   1.000
_cell.angle_alpha   90.00
_cell.angle_beta   90.00
_cell.angle_gamma   90.00
#
_symmetry.space_group_name_H-M   'P 1'
#
loop_
_entity.id
_entity.type
_entity.pdbx_description
1 polymer ?
#
loop_
_entity_poly.entity_id
_entity_poly.type
_entity_poly.pdbx_seq_one_letter_code
_entity_poly.pdbx_strand_id
1 'polypeptide(L)'
;TAELGADRNTWMKRAGLGPRQYYAMGLTLFIGVFSGVAGVVIPFFGSYFLYDIKQDLVGSLLSEGRVTVAVITWLMISIAFSTAAAFVVLKFAPAAVGSGVPECKTYLNGALYKNLLEKPQFAAAATLALSLSVASDLPVGVESPLMHICASLACLVCKQWQASENRIPRDQRLFVTDRPRIMFITVAAASGLSAAFRSPLGGVVFCFEELATHWNFEVMNRCIIAAAFASIIVCYCMAGQDVEDSTGRHPFDISIVSLESIGH
;
A
#
# COMPACT_ATOMS: atom_id res chain seq x y z
N THR A 1 39.53 -11.48 -15.85
CA THR A 1 38.20 -11.52 -15.19
C THR A 1 38.24 -11.41 -13.67
N ALA A 2 39.41 -11.48 -13.01
CA ALA A 2 39.53 -11.33 -11.55
C ALA A 2 39.70 -9.88 -11.05
N GLU A 3 40.21 -8.95 -11.88
CA GLU A 3 40.52 -7.57 -11.44
C GLU A 3 39.30 -6.64 -11.38
N LEU A 4 38.24 -6.92 -12.14
CA LEU A 4 36.96 -6.19 -12.07
C LEU A 4 36.15 -6.49 -10.79
N GLY A 5 36.56 -7.48 -9.98
CA GLY A 5 35.92 -7.82 -8.70
C GLY A 5 36.44 -7.01 -7.52
N ALA A 6 37.69 -6.52 -7.58
CA ALA A 6 38.36 -5.86 -6.46
C ALA A 6 37.89 -4.42 -6.23
N ASP A 7 37.47 -3.73 -7.31
CA ASP A 7 37.10 -2.32 -7.25
C ASP A 7 35.63 -2.06 -6.91
N ARG A 8 34.80 -3.11 -6.87
CA ARG A 8 33.39 -2.98 -6.45
C ARG A 8 33.26 -2.69 -4.96
N ASN A 9 34.27 -3.00 -4.15
CA ASN A 9 34.22 -2.89 -2.69
C ASN A 9 34.95 -1.65 -2.15
N THR A 10 35.63 -0.87 -3.00
CA THR A 10 36.42 0.29 -2.59
C THR A 10 35.52 1.45 -2.15
N TRP A 11 34.41 1.70 -2.84
CA TRP A 11 33.41 2.68 -2.40
C TRP A 11 32.64 2.20 -1.15
N MET A 12 32.39 0.89 -1.01
CA MET A 12 31.71 0.32 0.17
C MET A 12 32.50 0.56 1.46
N LYS A 13 33.83 0.38 1.40
CA LYS A 13 34.73 0.69 2.52
C LYS A 13 34.81 2.18 2.83
N ARG A 14 34.71 3.06 1.82
CA ARG A 14 34.70 4.53 2.01
C ARG A 14 33.43 5.03 2.71
N ALA A 15 32.29 4.36 2.51
CA ALA A 15 31.04 4.70 3.17
C ALA A 15 30.86 4.02 4.54
N GLY A 16 31.78 3.14 4.97
CA GLY A 16 31.68 2.40 6.24
C GLY A 16 30.52 1.40 6.32
N LEU A 17 29.83 1.13 5.20
CA LEU A 17 28.63 0.28 5.16
C LEU A 17 29.03 -1.17 4.93
N GLY A 18 28.60 -2.06 5.83
CA GLY A 18 28.78 -3.51 5.66
C GLY A 18 27.90 -4.05 4.51
N PRO A 19 28.26 -5.20 3.90
CA PRO A 19 27.48 -5.80 2.80
C PRO A 19 26.00 -6.04 3.15
N ARG A 20 25.70 -6.37 4.42
CA ARG A 20 24.31 -6.50 4.92
C ARG A 20 23.51 -5.20 4.83
N GLN A 21 24.13 -4.06 5.14
CA GLN A 21 23.45 -2.76 5.12
C GLN A 21 23.12 -2.32 3.70
N TYR A 22 23.97 -2.67 2.73
CA TYR A 22 23.70 -2.43 1.31
C TYR A 22 22.48 -3.22 0.82
N TYR A 23 22.43 -4.53 1.06
CA TYR A 23 21.25 -5.34 0.69
C TYR A 23 19.98 -4.83 1.37
N ALA A 24 20.09 -4.42 2.64
CA ALA A 24 18.98 -3.83 3.35
C ALA A 24 18.49 -2.52 2.71
N MET A 25 19.41 -1.64 2.27
CA MET A 25 19.04 -0.40 1.60
C MET A 25 18.41 -0.65 0.22
N GLY A 26 18.96 -1.60 -0.55
CA GLY A 26 18.39 -2.03 -1.81
C GLY A 26 16.96 -2.56 -1.66
N LEU A 27 16.71 -3.36 -0.61
CA LEU A 27 15.38 -3.88 -0.32
C LEU A 27 14.42 -2.77 0.14
N THR A 28 14.88 -1.80 0.95
CA THR A 28 14.10 -0.62 1.33
C THR A 28 13.64 0.17 0.10
N LEU A 29 14.53 0.42 -0.86
CA LEU A 29 14.19 1.11 -2.11
C LEU A 29 13.19 0.32 -2.94
N PHE A 30 13.41 -0.99 -3.07
CA PHE A 30 12.49 -1.87 -3.79
C PHE A 30 11.08 -1.84 -3.20
N ILE A 31 10.97 -1.92 -1.87
CA ILE A 31 9.68 -1.83 -1.16
C ILE A 31 9.03 -0.46 -1.39
N GLY A 32 9.79 0.64 -1.30
CA GLY A 32 9.26 1.99 -1.55
C GLY A 32 8.68 2.17 -2.96
N VAL A 33 9.42 1.73 -3.98
CA VAL A 33 8.95 1.77 -5.38
C VAL A 33 7.72 0.90 -5.56
N PHE A 34 7.73 -0.31 -5.01
CA PHE A 34 6.63 -1.25 -5.11
C PHE A 34 5.35 -0.73 -4.43
N SER A 35 5.46 -0.17 -3.22
CA SER A 35 4.34 0.47 -2.51
C SER A 35 3.79 1.67 -3.28
N GLY A 36 4.66 2.48 -3.90
CA GLY A 36 4.24 3.58 -4.77
C GLY A 36 3.44 3.10 -5.98
N VAL A 37 3.92 2.06 -6.67
CA VAL A 37 3.19 1.43 -7.80
C VAL A 37 1.85 0.85 -7.34
N ALA A 38 1.81 0.16 -6.19
CA ALA A 38 0.54 -0.33 -5.63
C ALA A 38 -0.42 0.84 -5.33
N GLY A 39 0.09 1.95 -4.78
CA GLY A 39 -0.66 3.18 -4.55
C GLY A 39 -1.19 3.85 -5.82
N VAL A 40 -0.60 3.58 -6.99
CA VAL A 40 -1.13 4.06 -8.29
C VAL A 40 -2.15 3.07 -8.87
N VAL A 41 -1.82 1.77 -8.89
CA VAL A 41 -2.64 0.75 -9.56
C VAL A 41 -4.00 0.58 -8.90
N ILE A 42 -4.07 0.60 -7.56
CA ILE A 42 -5.33 0.33 -6.86
C ILE A 42 -6.36 1.45 -7.07
N PRO A 43 -6.02 2.73 -6.88
CA PRO A 43 -6.95 3.82 -7.18
C PRO A 43 -7.23 3.96 -8.67
N PHE A 44 -6.24 3.69 -9.55
CA PHE A 44 -6.49 3.69 -10.99
C PHE A 44 -7.55 2.66 -11.40
N PHE A 45 -7.44 1.42 -10.93
CA PHE A 45 -8.42 0.39 -11.28
C PHE A 45 -9.79 0.62 -10.63
N GLY A 46 -9.83 1.08 -9.37
CA GLY A 46 -11.08 1.34 -8.65
C GLY A 46 -11.79 2.61 -9.11
N SER A 47 -11.13 3.76 -8.97
CA SER A 47 -11.71 5.08 -9.17
C SER A 47 -11.73 5.53 -10.63
N TYR A 48 -10.78 5.09 -11.46
CA TYR A 48 -10.76 5.52 -12.87
C TYR A 48 -11.48 4.51 -13.76
N PHE A 49 -11.16 3.22 -13.67
CA PHE A 49 -11.77 2.26 -14.61
C PHE A 49 -13.21 1.89 -14.25
N LEU A 50 -13.45 1.39 -13.03
CA LEU A 50 -14.78 0.88 -12.66
C LEU A 50 -15.79 2.00 -12.41
N TYR A 51 -15.37 3.08 -11.75
CA TYR A 51 -16.25 4.19 -11.42
C TYR A 51 -16.61 5.04 -12.65
N ASP A 52 -15.70 5.27 -13.60
CA ASP A 52 -15.99 6.04 -14.83
C ASP A 52 -17.02 5.32 -15.71
N ILE A 53 -16.89 4.00 -15.89
CA ILE A 53 -17.90 3.19 -16.60
C ILE A 53 -19.28 3.32 -15.94
N LYS A 54 -19.34 3.32 -14.60
CA LYS A 54 -20.59 3.51 -13.85
C LYS A 54 -21.15 4.92 -14.07
N GLN A 55 -20.31 5.96 -13.97
CA GLN A 55 -20.75 7.34 -14.10
C GLN A 55 -21.15 7.70 -15.54
N ASP A 56 -20.49 7.16 -16.56
CA ASP A 56 -20.88 7.38 -17.95
C ASP A 56 -22.27 6.82 -18.24
N LEU A 57 -22.56 5.61 -17.74
CA LEU A 57 -23.87 4.97 -17.87
C LEU A 57 -24.96 5.75 -17.12
N VAL A 58 -24.68 6.20 -15.90
CA VAL A 58 -25.62 6.99 -15.11
C VAL A 58 -25.80 8.38 -15.74
N GLY A 59 -24.72 9.00 -16.20
CA GLY A 59 -24.69 10.31 -16.85
C GLY A 59 -25.48 10.34 -18.16
N SER A 60 -25.40 9.29 -18.98
CA SER A 60 -26.22 9.18 -20.20
C SER A 60 -27.71 9.16 -19.86
N LEU A 61 -28.11 8.42 -18.82
CA LEU A 61 -29.50 8.36 -18.36
C LEU A 61 -30.00 9.69 -17.77
N LEU A 62 -29.14 10.45 -17.07
CA LEU A 62 -29.47 11.81 -16.63
C LEU A 62 -29.67 12.76 -17.81
N SER A 63 -28.81 12.68 -18.83
CA SER A 63 -28.89 13.56 -20.01
C SER A 63 -30.18 13.35 -20.82
N GLU A 64 -30.76 12.15 -20.77
CA GLU A 64 -32.08 11.83 -21.35
C GLU A 64 -33.27 12.32 -20.51
N GLY A 65 -33.01 12.95 -19.35
CA GLY A 65 -34.04 13.40 -18.41
C GLY A 65 -34.69 12.27 -17.58
N ARG A 66 -34.16 11.04 -17.64
CA ARG A 66 -34.71 9.86 -16.97
C ARG A 66 -34.14 9.69 -15.55
N VAL A 67 -34.38 10.69 -14.70
CA VAL A 67 -33.78 10.77 -13.36
C VAL A 67 -34.07 9.54 -12.50
N THR A 68 -35.31 9.04 -12.48
CA THR A 68 -35.67 7.87 -11.65
C THR A 68 -34.92 6.61 -12.06
N VAL A 69 -34.78 6.37 -13.38
CA VAL A 69 -34.06 5.20 -13.92
C VAL A 69 -32.58 5.31 -13.62
N ALA A 70 -32.00 6.51 -13.73
CA ALA A 70 -30.61 6.76 -13.39
C ALA A 70 -30.31 6.46 -11.91
N VAL A 71 -31.15 6.94 -11.00
CA VAL A 71 -30.98 6.69 -9.55
C VAL A 71 -31.08 5.20 -9.21
N ILE A 72 -32.05 4.49 -9.78
CA ILE A 72 -32.19 3.05 -9.57
C ILE A 72 -30.97 2.30 -10.12
N THR A 73 -30.49 2.68 -11.30
CA THR A 73 -29.32 2.06 -11.94
C THR A 73 -28.06 2.28 -11.11
N TRP A 74 -27.83 3.51 -10.64
CA TRP A 74 -26.73 3.84 -9.74
C TRP A 74 -26.78 3.00 -8.46
N LEU A 75 -27.95 2.91 -7.82
CA LEU A 75 -28.12 2.13 -6.59
C LEU A 75 -27.84 0.64 -6.80
N MET A 76 -28.37 0.05 -7.88
CA MET A 76 -28.20 -1.37 -8.18
C MET A 76 -26.74 -1.72 -8.48
N ILE A 77 -26.02 -0.88 -9.22
CA ILE A 77 -24.60 -1.08 -9.49
C ILE A 77 -23.77 -0.97 -8.21
N SER A 78 -24.04 0.04 -7.37
CA SER A 78 -23.33 0.21 -6.09
C SER A 78 -23.54 -0.99 -5.16
N ILE A 79 -24.77 -1.52 -5.06
CA ILE A 79 -25.07 -2.74 -4.29
C ILE A 79 -24.33 -3.95 -4.88
N ALA A 80 -24.31 -4.10 -6.21
CA ALA A 80 -23.62 -5.20 -6.87
C ALA A 80 -22.09 -5.17 -6.61
N PHE A 81 -21.46 -4.00 -6.67
CA PHE A 81 -20.03 -3.86 -6.36
C PHE A 81 -19.72 -4.11 -4.89
N SER A 82 -20.53 -3.57 -3.98
CA SER A 82 -20.38 -3.80 -2.53
C SER A 82 -20.52 -5.27 -2.15
N THR A 83 -21.54 -5.96 -2.69
CA THR A 83 -21.75 -7.40 -2.45
C THR A 83 -20.64 -8.26 -3.05
N ALA A 84 -20.13 -7.91 -4.24
CA ALA A 84 -18.98 -8.58 -4.83
C ALA A 84 -17.70 -8.40 -3.99
N ALA A 85 -17.44 -7.18 -3.48
CA ALA A 85 -16.32 -6.90 -2.60
C ALA A 85 -16.38 -7.76 -1.33
N ALA A 86 -17.55 -7.80 -0.67
CA ALA A 86 -17.76 -8.61 0.53
C ALA A 86 -17.54 -10.11 0.25
N PHE A 87 -18.05 -10.61 -0.89
CA PHE A 87 -17.85 -12.01 -1.28
C PHE A 87 -16.38 -12.38 -1.47
N VAL A 88 -15.60 -11.50 -2.14
CA VAL A 88 -14.16 -11.72 -2.37
C VAL A 88 -13.41 -11.79 -1.03
N VAL A 89 -13.66 -10.86 -0.12
CA VAL A 89 -13.01 -10.83 1.21
C VAL A 89 -13.36 -12.09 2.00
N LEU A 90 -14.65 -12.40 2.14
CA LEU A 90 -15.12 -13.53 2.94
C LEU A 90 -14.59 -14.88 2.41
N LYS A 91 -14.44 -15.02 1.09
CA LYS A 91 -14.02 -16.30 0.49
C LYS A 91 -12.50 -16.46 0.43
N PHE A 92 -11.77 -15.42 0.05
CA PHE A 92 -10.35 -15.53 -0.29
C PHE A 92 -9.41 -14.91 0.75
N ALA A 93 -9.85 -13.86 1.45
CA ALA A 93 -9.01 -13.10 2.39
C ALA A 93 -9.79 -12.69 3.65
N PRO A 94 -10.22 -13.64 4.51
CA PRO A 94 -10.97 -13.31 5.73
C PRO A 94 -10.14 -12.48 6.73
N ALA A 95 -8.81 -12.51 6.62
CA ALA A 95 -7.92 -11.65 7.40
C ALA A 95 -7.90 -10.18 6.92
N ALA A 96 -8.54 -9.87 5.78
CA ALA A 96 -8.64 -8.51 5.23
C ALA A 96 -9.92 -7.80 5.68
N VAL A 97 -10.71 -8.40 6.57
CA VAL A 97 -11.93 -7.79 7.11
C VAL A 97 -11.53 -6.60 7.99
N GLY A 98 -12.05 -5.42 7.67
CA GLY A 98 -11.75 -4.19 8.39
C GLY A 98 -10.57 -3.40 7.80
N SER A 99 -9.91 -2.59 8.63
CA SER A 99 -8.89 -1.64 8.18
C SER A 99 -7.50 -2.26 7.96
N GLY A 100 -7.19 -3.38 8.62
CA GLY A 100 -5.84 -3.96 8.60
C GLY A 100 -4.84 -3.36 9.61
N VAL A 101 -5.22 -2.28 10.31
CA VAL A 101 -4.41 -1.65 11.36
C VAL A 101 -4.16 -2.59 12.54
N PRO A 102 -5.18 -3.21 13.17
CA PRO A 102 -4.94 -4.09 14.31
C PRO A 102 -4.11 -5.34 13.92
N GLU A 103 -4.27 -5.83 12.70
CA GLU A 103 -3.47 -6.94 12.13
C GLU A 103 -1.99 -6.57 12.00
N CYS A 104 -1.70 -5.40 11.42
CA CYS A 104 -0.33 -4.90 11.32
C CYS A 104 0.27 -4.60 12.69
N LYS A 105 -0.50 -3.98 13.59
CA LYS A 105 -0.07 -3.63 14.96
C LYS A 105 0.28 -4.88 15.77
N THR A 106 -0.57 -5.90 15.73
CA THR A 106 -0.31 -7.17 16.43
C THR A 106 0.92 -7.89 15.88
N TYR A 107 1.08 -7.91 14.56
CA TYR A 107 2.26 -8.51 13.92
C TYR A 107 3.56 -7.79 14.32
N LEU A 108 3.58 -6.45 14.26
CA LEU A 108 4.76 -5.64 14.60
C LEU A 108 5.11 -5.69 16.09
N ASN A 109 4.12 -5.93 16.95
CA ASN A 109 4.30 -6.14 18.39
C ASN A 109 4.71 -7.57 18.77
N GLY A 110 4.95 -8.45 17.80
CA GLY A 110 5.45 -9.80 18.03
C GLY A 110 4.38 -10.83 18.39
N ALA A 111 3.09 -10.46 18.35
CA ALA A 111 1.99 -11.43 18.38
C ALA A 111 1.88 -12.09 17.00
N LEU A 112 2.78 -13.04 16.73
CA LEU A 112 2.91 -13.72 15.45
C LEU A 112 1.71 -14.67 15.22
N TYR A 113 0.60 -14.14 14.74
CA TYR A 113 -0.46 -14.97 14.18
C TYR A 113 0.01 -15.58 12.86
N LYS A 114 0.22 -16.91 12.85
CA LYS A 114 0.59 -17.65 11.64
C LYS A 114 -0.44 -17.36 10.55
N ASN A 115 0.03 -16.98 9.37
CA ASN A 115 -0.74 -16.78 8.12
C ASN A 115 -1.50 -15.46 7.93
N LEU A 116 -1.36 -14.45 8.80
CA LEU A 116 -2.07 -13.17 8.65
C LEU A 116 -1.63 -12.40 7.39
N LEU A 117 -0.31 -12.29 7.19
CA LEU A 117 0.31 -11.54 6.07
C LEU A 117 0.94 -12.45 5.00
N GLU A 118 0.87 -13.77 5.20
CA GLU A 118 1.77 -14.70 4.53
C GLU A 118 1.15 -15.43 3.33
N LYS A 119 -0.15 -15.27 3.11
CA LYS A 119 -0.86 -15.91 2.00
C LYS A 119 -0.77 -15.03 0.75
N PRO A 120 -0.23 -15.52 -0.39
CA PRO A 120 -0.14 -14.70 -1.61
C PRO A 120 -1.51 -14.30 -2.15
N GLN A 121 -2.53 -15.12 -1.92
CA GLN A 121 -3.92 -14.86 -2.31
C GLN A 121 -4.53 -13.67 -1.57
N PHE A 122 -4.00 -13.32 -0.39
CA PHE A 122 -4.50 -12.21 0.42
C PHE A 122 -4.37 -10.88 -0.33
N ALA A 123 -3.16 -10.56 -0.81
CA ALA A 123 -2.89 -9.26 -1.42
C ALA A 123 -3.77 -9.04 -2.67
N ALA A 124 -3.90 -10.05 -3.52
CA ALA A 124 -4.72 -9.97 -4.72
C ALA A 124 -6.22 -9.79 -4.39
N ALA A 125 -6.74 -10.58 -3.46
CA ALA A 125 -8.15 -10.49 -3.06
C ALA A 125 -8.45 -9.16 -2.34
N ALA A 126 -7.57 -8.69 -1.47
CA ALA A 126 -7.70 -7.43 -0.76
C ALA A 126 -7.65 -6.23 -1.71
N THR A 127 -6.74 -6.23 -2.70
CA THR A 127 -6.69 -5.21 -3.74
C THR A 127 -8.01 -5.15 -4.52
N LEU A 128 -8.52 -6.29 -5.00
CA LEU A 128 -9.77 -6.34 -5.76
C LEU A 128 -10.96 -5.89 -4.93
N ALA A 129 -11.06 -6.34 -3.68
CA ALA A 129 -12.13 -5.94 -2.78
C ALA A 129 -12.10 -4.43 -2.48
N LEU A 130 -10.90 -3.85 -2.32
CA LEU A 130 -10.73 -2.43 -2.09
C LEU A 130 -11.17 -1.62 -3.32
N SER A 131 -10.74 -2.00 -4.53
CA SER A 131 -11.16 -1.34 -5.77
C SER A 131 -12.68 -1.40 -5.98
N LEU A 132 -13.31 -2.54 -5.69
CA LEU A 132 -14.77 -2.69 -5.76
C LEU A 132 -15.50 -1.85 -4.70
N SER A 133 -14.94 -1.76 -3.49
CA SER A 133 -15.51 -0.95 -2.40
C SER A 133 -15.48 0.54 -2.76
N VAL A 134 -14.36 1.03 -3.31
CA VAL A 134 -14.23 2.40 -3.80
C VAL A 134 -15.21 2.66 -4.95
N ALA A 135 -15.30 1.76 -5.93
CA ALA A 135 -16.23 1.89 -7.05
C ALA A 135 -17.71 1.84 -6.63
N SER A 136 -18.03 1.34 -5.43
CA SER A 136 -19.40 1.28 -4.90
C SER A 136 -19.88 2.56 -4.20
N ASP A 137 -19.06 3.62 -4.15
CA ASP A 137 -19.32 4.88 -3.43
C ASP A 137 -19.60 4.71 -1.93
N LEU A 138 -19.12 3.63 -1.33
CA LEU A 138 -19.17 3.48 0.12
C LEU A 138 -18.21 4.50 0.77
N PRO A 139 -18.56 5.07 1.93
CA PRO A 139 -17.70 5.99 2.67
C PRO A 139 -16.56 5.22 3.35
N VAL A 140 -15.64 4.67 2.55
CA VAL A 140 -14.53 3.82 2.98
C VAL A 140 -13.22 4.44 2.50
N GLY A 141 -12.29 4.65 3.42
CA GLY A 141 -10.95 5.12 3.10
C GLY A 141 -10.05 4.02 2.55
N VAL A 142 -9.25 4.35 1.52
CA VAL A 142 -8.26 3.42 0.93
C VAL A 142 -6.98 3.29 1.73
N GLU A 143 -6.78 4.17 2.71
CA GLU A 143 -5.49 4.44 3.33
C GLU A 143 -4.95 3.27 4.14
N SER A 144 -5.75 2.79 5.09
CA SER A 144 -5.37 1.69 5.98
C SER A 144 -5.38 0.31 5.27
N PRO A 145 -6.34 -0.01 4.38
CA PRO A 145 -6.26 -1.24 3.60
C PRO A 145 -5.03 -1.28 2.66
N LEU A 146 -4.64 -0.14 2.05
CA LEU A 146 -3.45 -0.08 1.19
C LEU A 146 -2.17 -0.40 1.98
N MET A 147 -2.03 0.16 3.18
CA MET A 147 -0.95 -0.16 4.09
C MET A 147 -0.87 -1.66 4.39
N HIS A 148 -2.00 -2.31 4.70
CA HIS A 148 -2.05 -3.74 5.01
C HIS A 148 -1.64 -4.60 3.79
N ILE A 149 -2.09 -4.22 2.59
CA ILE A 149 -1.70 -4.86 1.34
C ILE A 149 -0.18 -4.73 1.14
N CYS A 150 0.40 -3.54 1.27
CA CYS A 150 1.84 -3.32 1.15
C CYS A 150 2.64 -4.11 2.20
N ALA A 151 2.18 -4.17 3.45
CA ALA A 151 2.78 -4.96 4.51
C ALA A 151 2.78 -6.46 4.19
N SER A 152 1.66 -6.98 3.65
CA SER A 152 1.55 -8.39 3.24
C SER A 152 2.49 -8.74 2.09
N LEU A 153 2.59 -7.86 1.08
CA LEU A 153 3.47 -8.03 -0.07
C LEU A 153 4.94 -7.98 0.35
N ALA A 154 5.31 -7.06 1.23
CA ALA A 154 6.66 -7.01 1.80
C ALA A 154 7.01 -8.27 2.60
N CYS A 155 6.04 -8.85 3.33
CA CYS A 155 6.22 -10.13 4.02
C CYS A 155 6.56 -11.26 3.03
N LEU A 156 5.85 -11.34 1.90
CA LEU A 156 6.11 -12.31 0.84
C LEU A 156 7.49 -12.11 0.20
N VAL A 157 7.87 -10.86 -0.10
CA VAL A 157 9.19 -10.51 -0.64
C VAL A 157 10.28 -10.91 0.34
N CYS A 158 10.14 -10.61 1.64
CA CYS A 158 11.10 -10.99 2.67
C CYS A 158 11.25 -12.52 2.78
N LYS A 159 10.15 -13.27 2.70
CA LYS A 159 10.18 -14.74 2.70
C LYS A 159 10.91 -15.31 1.49
N GLN A 160 10.59 -14.80 0.30
CA GLN A 160 11.23 -15.24 -0.93
C GLN A 160 12.73 -14.92 -0.92
N TRP A 161 13.09 -13.73 -0.41
CA TRP A 161 14.47 -13.33 -0.25
C TRP A 161 15.22 -14.23 0.75
N GLN A 162 14.61 -14.51 1.90
CA GLN A 162 15.17 -15.42 2.90
C GLN A 162 15.41 -16.83 2.32
N ALA A 163 14.51 -17.33 1.47
CA ALA A 163 14.71 -18.61 0.79
C ALA A 163 15.91 -18.58 -0.18
N SER A 164 16.13 -17.46 -0.88
CA SER A 164 17.27 -17.24 -1.76
C SER A 164 18.60 -17.16 -0.97
N GLU A 165 18.59 -16.53 0.20
CA GLU A 165 19.75 -16.36 1.08
C GLU A 165 20.32 -17.68 1.62
N ASN A 166 19.58 -18.79 1.56
CA ASN A 166 20.09 -20.11 1.93
C ASN A 166 21.31 -20.55 1.11
N ARG A 167 21.54 -19.93 -0.07
CA ARG A 167 22.70 -20.17 -0.94
C ARG A 167 23.93 -19.32 -0.59
N ILE A 168 23.81 -18.39 0.36
CA ILE A 168 24.84 -17.41 0.73
C ILE A 168 25.39 -17.74 2.14
N PRO A 169 26.68 -17.45 2.43
CA PRO A 169 27.26 -17.56 3.77
C PRO A 169 26.45 -16.84 4.86
N ARG A 170 26.36 -17.44 6.06
CA ARG A 170 25.50 -16.97 7.17
C ARG A 170 25.85 -15.56 7.67
N ASP A 171 27.11 -15.16 7.57
CA ASP A 171 27.64 -13.83 7.88
C ASP A 171 27.14 -12.75 6.91
N GLN A 172 26.61 -13.11 5.74
CA GLN A 172 26.08 -12.15 4.76
C GLN A 172 24.55 -12.16 4.67
N ARG A 173 23.87 -13.14 5.29
CA ARG A 173 22.40 -13.22 5.32
C ARG A 173 21.78 -12.07 6.09
N LEU A 174 20.74 -11.47 5.52
CA LEU A 174 19.95 -10.42 6.15
C LEU A 174 18.89 -11.02 7.08
N PHE A 175 18.26 -12.13 6.69
CA PHE A 175 17.11 -12.72 7.40
C PHE A 175 17.51 -13.90 8.31
N VAL A 176 18.45 -13.66 9.22
CA VAL A 176 18.85 -14.65 10.25
C VAL A 176 17.92 -14.65 11.46
N THR A 177 17.25 -13.53 11.72
CA THR A 177 16.31 -13.30 12.84
C THR A 177 15.06 -12.61 12.30
N ASP A 178 13.96 -12.64 13.06
CA ASP A 178 12.70 -11.99 12.66
C ASP A 178 12.76 -10.46 12.67
N ARG A 179 13.75 -9.85 13.36
CA ARG A 179 13.92 -8.39 13.44
C ARG A 179 13.96 -7.67 12.08
N PRO A 180 14.83 -8.07 11.11
CA PRO A 180 14.81 -7.46 9.78
C PRO A 180 13.49 -7.63 9.05
N ARG A 181 12.77 -8.75 9.24
CA ARG A 181 11.45 -8.95 8.64
C ARG A 181 10.43 -7.94 9.19
N ILE A 182 10.36 -7.79 10.52
CA ILE A 182 9.50 -6.79 11.19
C ILE A 182 9.83 -5.40 10.66
N MET A 183 11.12 -5.05 10.61
CA MET A 183 11.60 -3.78 10.10
C MET A 183 11.18 -3.49 8.65
N PHE A 184 11.31 -4.44 7.73
CA PHE A 184 10.88 -4.23 6.33
C PHE A 184 9.36 -4.15 6.18
N ILE A 185 8.61 -4.87 7.03
CA ILE A 185 7.15 -4.75 7.07
C ILE A 185 6.73 -3.38 7.62
N THR A 186 7.43 -2.84 8.64
CA THR A 186 7.22 -1.46 9.12
C THR A 186 7.51 -0.44 8.01
N VAL A 187 8.62 -0.60 7.29
CA VAL A 187 8.97 0.24 6.14
C VAL A 187 7.89 0.19 5.06
N ALA A 188 7.36 -1.01 4.77
CA ALA A 188 6.29 -1.19 3.80
C ALA A 188 4.99 -0.53 4.25
N ALA A 189 4.59 -0.71 5.51
CA ALA A 189 3.41 -0.08 6.09
C ALA A 189 3.51 1.46 6.02
N ALA A 190 4.64 2.03 6.46
CA ALA A 190 4.91 3.47 6.36
C ALA A 190 4.84 3.96 4.91
N SER A 191 5.52 3.28 3.98
CA SER A 191 5.50 3.66 2.56
C SER A 191 4.11 3.54 1.91
N GLY A 192 3.30 2.56 2.32
CA GLY A 192 1.92 2.40 1.86
C GLY A 192 0.99 3.50 2.37
N LEU A 193 1.13 3.89 3.64
CA LEU A 193 0.43 5.06 4.18
C LEU A 193 0.86 6.36 3.49
N SER A 194 2.15 6.52 3.24
CA SER A 194 2.68 7.68 2.50
C SER A 194 2.20 7.73 1.05
N ALA A 195 1.98 6.56 0.43
CA ALA A 195 1.38 6.45 -0.89
C ALA A 195 -0.11 6.85 -0.84
N ALA A 196 -0.85 6.42 0.20
CA ALA A 196 -2.26 6.77 0.37
C ALA A 196 -2.48 8.26 0.68
N PHE A 197 -1.78 8.81 1.67
CA PHE A 197 -1.91 10.21 2.08
C PHE A 197 -1.21 11.19 1.13
N ARG A 198 -0.47 10.69 0.13
CA ARG A 198 0.41 11.50 -0.74
C ARG A 198 1.38 12.39 0.03
N SER A 199 1.72 11.99 1.26
CA SER A 199 2.59 12.72 2.18
C SER A 199 3.63 11.78 2.77
N PRO A 200 4.92 11.97 2.46
CA PRO A 200 5.96 11.06 2.93
C PRO A 200 6.09 11.11 4.45
N LEU A 201 6.11 12.29 5.05
CA LEU A 201 6.27 12.44 6.50
C LEU A 201 5.00 12.05 7.27
N GLY A 202 3.81 12.38 6.75
CA GLY A 202 2.54 12.02 7.40
C GLY A 202 2.37 10.51 7.58
N GLY A 203 2.63 9.73 6.52
CA GLY A 203 2.53 8.28 6.60
C GLY A 203 3.56 7.63 7.52
N VAL A 204 4.78 8.18 7.59
CA VAL A 204 5.81 7.70 8.51
C VAL A 204 5.43 7.99 9.95
N VAL A 205 5.01 9.21 10.28
CA VAL A 205 4.60 9.58 11.64
C VAL A 205 3.41 8.74 12.10
N PHE A 206 2.38 8.59 11.26
CA PHE A 206 1.23 7.74 11.56
C PHE A 206 1.65 6.28 11.84
N CYS A 207 2.57 5.73 11.03
CA CYS A 207 3.08 4.38 11.23
C CYS A 207 3.78 4.22 12.59
N PHE A 208 4.57 5.21 13.02
CA PHE A 208 5.27 5.16 14.30
C PHE A 208 4.39 5.47 15.51
N GLU A 209 3.30 6.22 15.32
CA GLU A 209 2.32 6.52 16.36
C GLU A 209 1.39 5.33 16.60
N GLU A 210 0.86 4.73 15.54
CA GLU A 210 -0.20 3.74 15.64
C GLU A 210 0.31 2.28 15.63
N LEU A 211 1.39 1.98 14.89
CA LEU A 211 1.82 0.61 14.64
C LEU A 211 3.11 0.20 15.38
N ALA A 212 4.08 1.11 15.51
CA ALA A 212 5.37 0.78 16.09
C ALA A 212 5.37 0.99 17.62
N THR A 213 5.74 -0.04 18.38
CA THR A 213 5.97 0.13 19.84
C THR A 213 7.33 0.70 20.18
N HIS A 214 8.32 0.56 19.29
CA HIS A 214 9.70 0.95 19.55
C HIS A 214 10.25 1.85 18.46
N TRP A 215 10.75 3.02 18.86
CA TRP A 215 11.38 3.97 17.96
C TRP A 215 12.85 3.61 17.77
N ASN A 216 13.22 3.24 16.53
CA ASN A 216 14.60 3.03 16.13
C ASN A 216 14.95 3.97 14.99
N PHE A 217 15.95 4.83 15.21
CA PHE A 217 16.40 5.84 14.26
C PHE A 217 16.82 5.24 12.90
N GLU A 218 17.40 4.04 12.89
CA GLU A 218 17.76 3.36 11.63
C GLU A 218 16.52 2.94 10.83
N VAL A 219 15.50 2.42 11.50
CA VAL A 219 14.23 2.03 10.87
C VAL A 219 13.51 3.28 10.35
N MET A 220 13.48 4.34 11.15
CA MET A 220 12.85 5.62 10.78
C MET A 220 13.46 6.20 9.51
N ASN A 221 14.79 6.27 9.40
CA ASN A 221 15.45 6.78 8.20
C ASN A 221 15.10 5.96 6.95
N ARG A 222 14.98 4.64 7.09
CA ARG A 222 14.58 3.77 5.97
C ARG A 222 13.11 3.94 5.62
N CYS A 223 12.23 4.13 6.60
CA CYS A 223 10.83 4.48 6.36
C CYS A 223 10.73 5.80 5.59
N ILE A 224 11.47 6.84 5.98
CA ILE A 224 11.47 8.14 5.30
C ILE A 224 11.94 8.00 3.85
N ILE A 225 13.02 7.26 3.60
CA ILE A 225 13.52 7.02 2.23
C ILE A 225 12.46 6.30 1.40
N ALA A 226 11.93 5.17 1.87
CA ALA A 226 10.92 4.40 1.14
C ALA A 226 9.63 5.19 0.90
N ALA A 227 9.17 5.93 1.90
CA ALA A 227 8.01 6.82 1.84
C ALA A 227 8.19 7.93 0.81
N ALA A 228 9.37 8.56 0.76
CA ALA A 228 9.66 9.59 -0.24
C ALA A 228 9.54 9.05 -1.66
N PHE A 229 10.11 7.87 -1.95
CA PHE A 229 9.95 7.24 -3.27
C PHE A 229 8.50 6.90 -3.57
N ALA A 230 7.77 6.32 -2.61
CA ALA A 230 6.37 5.96 -2.79
C ALA A 230 5.51 7.21 -3.10
N SER A 231 5.64 8.28 -2.31
CA SER A 231 4.92 9.52 -2.53
C SER A 231 5.32 10.21 -3.83
N ILE A 232 6.61 10.24 -4.21
CA ILE A 232 7.05 10.80 -5.49
C ILE A 232 6.39 10.06 -6.67
N ILE A 233 6.36 8.72 -6.64
CA ILE A 233 5.75 7.92 -7.70
C ILE A 233 4.25 8.22 -7.79
N VAL A 234 3.53 8.20 -6.67
CA VAL A 234 2.09 8.48 -6.65
C VAL A 234 1.82 9.91 -7.12
N CYS A 235 2.49 10.91 -6.57
CA CYS A 235 2.31 12.30 -6.96
C CYS A 235 2.67 12.52 -8.43
N TYR A 236 3.72 11.91 -8.95
CA TYR A 236 4.09 12.06 -10.36
C TYR A 236 3.06 11.42 -11.31
N CYS A 237 2.60 10.21 -10.99
CA CYS A 237 1.62 9.50 -11.82
C CYS A 237 0.20 10.08 -11.70
N MET A 238 -0.16 10.63 -10.53
CA MET A 238 -1.48 11.18 -10.25
C MET A 238 -1.58 12.70 -10.42
N ALA A 239 -0.47 13.43 -10.55
CA ALA A 239 -0.50 14.89 -10.76
C ALA A 239 -1.24 15.31 -12.04
N GLY A 240 -1.31 14.44 -13.05
CA GLY A 240 -2.14 14.68 -14.23
C GLY A 240 -3.64 14.54 -13.96
N GLN A 241 -4.02 13.82 -12.90
CA GLN A 241 -5.41 13.47 -12.59
C GLN A 241 -6.09 14.52 -11.71
N ASP A 242 -5.36 15.14 -10.77
CA ASP A 242 -5.90 16.21 -9.90
C ASP A 242 -6.34 17.47 -10.71
N VAL A 243 -5.76 17.66 -11.90
CA VAL A 243 -6.14 18.73 -12.83
C VAL A 243 -7.43 18.40 -13.59
N GLU A 244 -7.73 17.12 -13.86
CA GLU A 244 -9.00 16.71 -14.47
C GLU A 244 -10.15 16.71 -13.44
N ASP A 245 -9.90 16.29 -12.20
CA ASP A 245 -10.91 16.30 -11.12
C ASP A 245 -11.39 17.71 -10.76
N SER A 246 -10.48 18.69 -10.76
CA SER A 246 -10.80 20.10 -10.51
C SER A 246 -11.59 20.78 -11.64
N THR A 247 -11.76 20.13 -12.80
CA THR A 247 -12.64 20.61 -13.89
C THR A 247 -14.09 20.12 -13.78
N GLY A 248 -14.45 19.44 -12.69
CA GLY A 248 -15.85 19.23 -12.29
C GLY A 248 -16.50 17.93 -12.78
N ARG A 249 -15.73 16.89 -13.10
CA ARG A 249 -16.28 15.56 -13.46
C ARG A 249 -16.71 14.71 -12.27
N HIS A 250 -16.24 15.00 -11.06
CA HIS A 250 -16.49 14.18 -9.88
C HIS A 250 -17.18 14.98 -8.77
N PRO A 251 -18.53 14.95 -8.68
CA PRO A 251 -19.29 15.75 -7.71
C PRO A 251 -19.21 15.26 -6.25
N PHE A 252 -18.44 14.21 -5.95
CA PHE A 252 -18.31 13.63 -4.61
C PHE A 252 -16.84 13.36 -4.27
N ASP A 253 -16.11 14.43 -4.03
CA ASP A 253 -14.74 14.38 -3.51
C ASP A 253 -14.78 14.10 -1.99
N ILE A 254 -14.89 12.82 -1.61
CA ILE A 254 -14.89 12.36 -0.20
C ILE A 254 -13.48 12.43 0.40
N SER A 255 -12.45 12.65 -0.43
CA SER A 255 -11.04 12.76 -0.04
C SER A 255 -10.78 13.93 0.92
N ILE A 256 -11.58 14.99 0.85
CA ILE A 256 -11.42 16.20 1.68
C ILE A 256 -12.22 16.10 3.00
N VAL A 257 -13.26 15.27 3.06
CA VAL A 257 -14.14 15.17 4.24
C VAL A 257 -13.49 14.40 5.40
N SER A 258 -12.47 13.56 5.16
CA SER A 258 -11.77 12.87 6.26
C SER A 258 -10.85 13.79 7.09
N LEU A 259 -10.41 14.93 6.55
CA LEU A 259 -9.58 15.88 7.31
C LEU A 259 -10.39 16.92 8.09
N GLU A 260 -11.62 17.25 7.68
CA GLU A 260 -12.48 18.14 8.47
C GLU A 260 -13.13 17.44 9.67
N SER A 261 -13.27 16.11 9.67
CA SER A 261 -13.89 15.38 10.80
C SER A 261 -12.98 15.17 12.02
N ILE A 262 -11.70 15.59 11.96
CA ILE A 262 -10.76 15.52 13.09
C ILE A 262 -10.66 16.89 13.81
N GLY A 263 -11.38 17.90 13.31
CA GLY A 263 -11.35 19.29 13.79
C GLY A 263 -12.64 19.79 14.45
N HIS A 264 -13.43 18.93 15.10
CA HIS A 264 -14.53 19.37 15.99
C HIS A 264 -14.76 18.41 17.16
#